data_AF-A0AA42AXZ6-F1
#
_entry.id   AF-A0AA42AXZ6-F1
#
_cell.length_a   1.000
_cell.length_b   1.000
_cell.length_c   1.000
_cell.angle_alpha   90.00
_cell.angle_beta   90.00
_cell.angle_gamma   90.00
#
_symmetry.space_group_name_H-M   'P 1'
#
loop_
_entity.id
_entity.type
_entity.pdbx_description
1 polymer ?
#
loop_
_entity_poly.entity_id
_entity_poly.type
_entity_poly.pdbx_seq_one_letter_code
_entity_poly.pdbx_strand_id
1 'polypeptide(L)'
;MLGDFGARDPYPAEIESNFGEKVLTSGDTEHKILIPNIAALSLSTQECTPLDPSQPPITKQVAQQHLRKVIGWRLVEDEGTGILRLQCLWKLKDYKSGIELINRIYDVAATIECYPDLRLEPPNQVSAQVYTPSIGGLSMNDFILAAKIDNIKTSDLVPRRRAWA
;
A
#
# COMPACT_ATOMS: atom_id res chain seq x y z
N MET A 1 -6.99 25.61 -21.94
CA MET A 1 -6.24 26.77 -21.42
C MET A 1 -5.90 26.43 -19.98
N LEU A 2 -4.76 25.76 -19.76
CA LEU A 2 -4.31 25.37 -18.42
C LEU A 2 -3.94 26.67 -17.70
N GLY A 3 -4.72 27.05 -16.69
CA GLY A 3 -4.35 28.13 -15.79
C GLY A 3 -3.13 27.70 -14.99
N ASP A 4 -2.11 28.55 -14.96
CA ASP A 4 -0.92 28.41 -14.14
C ASP A 4 -1.30 28.51 -12.66
N PHE A 5 -1.69 27.38 -12.08
CA PHE A 5 -1.97 27.25 -10.65
C PHE A 5 -0.65 26.98 -9.93
N GLY A 6 0.10 28.03 -9.58
CA GLY A 6 1.24 27.80 -8.70
C GLY A 6 2.09 29.01 -8.33
N ALA A 7 2.22 30.01 -9.19
CA ALA A 7 3.08 31.16 -8.91
C ALA A 7 2.36 32.48 -9.17
N ARG A 8 2.48 33.40 -8.20
CA ARG A 8 2.16 34.82 -8.40
C ARG A 8 3.18 35.40 -9.39
N ASP A 9 2.74 36.24 -10.32
CA ASP A 9 3.66 37.02 -11.16
C ASP A 9 4.62 37.85 -10.31
N PRO A 10 5.93 37.88 -10.64
CA PRO A 10 6.91 38.65 -9.86
C PRO A 10 6.63 40.16 -9.94
N TYR A 11 6.83 40.86 -8.83
CA TYR A 11 6.78 42.32 -8.80
C TYR A 11 7.99 42.92 -9.53
N PRO A 12 7.88 44.14 -10.09
CA PRO A 12 8.99 44.81 -10.78
C PRO A 12 10.29 44.89 -9.95
N ALA A 13 10.17 45.13 -8.64
CA ALA A 13 11.32 45.18 -7.73
C ALA A 13 11.99 43.82 -7.51
N GLU A 14 11.26 42.71 -7.65
CA GLU A 14 11.80 41.35 -7.55
C GLU A 14 12.62 41.00 -8.80
N ILE A 15 12.19 41.49 -9.97
CA ILE A 15 12.91 41.37 -11.25
C ILE A 15 14.20 42.19 -11.19
N GLU A 16 14.11 43.45 -10.74
CA GLU A 16 15.27 44.37 -10.70
C GLU A 16 16.37 43.91 -9.73
N SER A 17 16.00 43.23 -8.64
CA SER A 17 16.95 42.77 -7.62
C SER A 17 17.55 41.40 -7.89
N ASN A 18 17.13 40.71 -8.96
CA ASN A 18 17.34 39.27 -9.19
C ASN A 18 17.02 38.45 -7.93
N PHE A 19 15.93 38.78 -7.24
CA PHE A 19 15.58 38.15 -5.97
C PHE A 19 15.49 36.62 -6.13
N GLY A 20 14.81 36.15 -7.18
CA GLY A 20 14.62 34.73 -7.47
C GLY A 20 15.92 33.92 -7.64
N GLU A 21 16.98 34.53 -8.19
CA GLU A 21 18.28 33.87 -8.37
C GLU A 21 19.11 33.81 -7.08
N LYS A 22 18.82 34.70 -6.12
CA LYS A 22 19.53 34.77 -4.82
C LYS A 22 18.94 33.85 -3.77
N VAL A 23 17.78 33.26 -4.03
CA VAL A 23 17.18 32.27 -3.13
C VAL A 23 17.71 30.90 -3.52
N LEU A 24 18.31 30.18 -2.55
CA LEU A 24 18.89 28.82 -2.70
C LEU A 24 17.88 27.74 -3.14
N THR A 25 16.64 28.11 -3.47
CA THR A 25 15.54 27.22 -3.83
C THR A 25 15.25 27.16 -5.32
N SER A 26 16.06 27.79 -6.18
CA SER A 26 16.05 27.54 -7.63
C SER A 26 16.67 26.19 -8.03
N GLY A 27 16.72 25.22 -7.11
CA GLY A 27 16.82 23.84 -7.51
C GLY A 27 15.41 23.39 -7.86
N ASP A 28 15.18 23.06 -9.13
CA ASP A 28 13.97 22.42 -9.64
C ASP A 28 13.34 21.51 -8.57
N THR A 29 12.36 22.03 -7.83
CA THR A 29 11.47 21.17 -7.08
C THR A 29 10.54 20.60 -8.12
N GLU A 30 11.04 19.63 -8.90
CA GLU A 30 10.19 18.64 -9.51
C GLU A 30 9.36 18.05 -8.37
N HIS A 31 8.16 18.57 -8.20
CA HIS A 31 7.13 17.92 -7.43
C HIS A 31 6.73 16.68 -8.23
N LYS A 32 7.58 15.65 -8.19
CA LYS A 32 7.16 14.28 -8.49
C LYS A 32 6.16 13.96 -7.41
N ILE A 33 4.89 14.20 -7.72
CA ILE A 33 3.80 13.47 -7.11
C ILE A 33 4.14 12.02 -7.44
N LEU A 34 4.83 11.34 -6.53
CA LEU A 34 5.02 9.91 -6.55
C LEU A 34 3.61 9.37 -6.39
N ILE A 35 2.87 9.25 -7.49
CA ILE A 35 1.61 8.54 -7.50
C ILE A 35 2.02 7.14 -7.03
N PRO A 36 1.61 6.71 -5.82
CA PRO A 36 2.09 5.47 -5.22
C PRO A 36 1.72 4.23 -6.05
N ASN A 37 0.91 4.42 -7.10
CA ASN A 37 0.38 3.38 -7.95
C ASN A 37 1.45 2.64 -8.78
N ILE A 38 2.52 3.30 -9.26
CA ILE A 38 3.48 2.62 -10.17
C ILE A 38 4.29 1.53 -9.45
N ALA A 39 4.70 1.77 -8.20
CA ALA A 39 5.49 0.80 -7.44
C ALA A 39 4.66 -0.40 -6.97
N ALA A 40 3.37 -0.18 -6.62
CA ALA A 40 2.44 -1.25 -6.30
C ALA A 40 2.05 -2.10 -7.52
N LEU A 41 1.85 -1.44 -8.68
CA LEU A 41 1.60 -2.12 -9.96
C LEU A 41 2.72 -3.13 -10.27
N SER A 42 3.98 -2.79 -10.02
CA SER A 42 5.12 -3.67 -10.32
C SER A 42 5.13 -5.00 -9.57
N LEU A 43 4.61 -5.08 -8.34
CA LEU A 43 4.57 -6.34 -7.58
C LEU A 43 3.34 -7.16 -7.91
N SER A 44 2.22 -6.50 -8.17
CA SER A 44 0.96 -7.20 -8.48
C SER A 44 1.02 -8.03 -9.77
N THR A 45 1.92 -7.66 -10.69
CA THR A 45 2.16 -8.38 -11.95
C THR A 45 3.20 -9.50 -11.83
N GLN A 46 3.84 -9.67 -10.67
CA GLN A 46 4.78 -10.77 -10.46
C GLN A 46 4.02 -12.07 -10.13
N GLU A 47 4.69 -13.18 -10.42
CA GLU A 47 4.22 -14.52 -10.08
C GLU A 47 4.91 -15.01 -8.81
N CYS A 48 4.18 -15.79 -8.01
CA CYS A 48 4.74 -16.43 -6.83
C CYS A 48 5.73 -17.52 -7.25
N THR A 49 6.91 -17.53 -6.64
CA THR A 49 7.91 -18.58 -6.86
C THR A 49 7.79 -19.65 -5.78
N PRO A 50 7.96 -20.94 -6.10
CA PRO A 50 8.03 -22.00 -5.09
C PRO A 50 9.08 -21.66 -4.03
N LEU A 51 8.71 -21.82 -2.77
CA LEU A 51 9.54 -21.49 -1.63
C LEU A 51 10.31 -22.74 -1.19
N ASP A 52 11.64 -22.61 -1.06
CA ASP A 52 12.45 -23.62 -0.39
C ASP A 52 12.18 -23.54 1.13
N PRO A 53 11.78 -24.63 1.80
CA PRO A 53 11.57 -24.65 3.25
C PRO A 53 12.81 -24.27 4.08
N SER A 54 14.00 -24.39 3.52
CA SER A 54 15.27 -24.06 4.18
C SER A 54 15.70 -22.61 4.02
N GLN A 55 15.02 -21.83 3.15
CA GLN A 55 15.37 -20.43 2.96
C GLN A 55 15.04 -19.59 4.21
N PRO A 56 15.89 -18.61 4.57
CA PRO A 56 15.58 -17.73 5.69
C PRO A 56 14.46 -16.75 5.33
N PRO A 57 13.65 -16.32 6.32
CA PRO A 57 12.67 -15.27 6.11
C PRO A 57 13.35 -13.92 5.81
N ILE A 58 12.63 -13.05 5.11
CA ILE A 58 13.08 -11.70 4.77
C ILE A 58 13.37 -10.91 6.06
N THR A 59 14.51 -10.21 6.08
CA THR A 59 14.89 -9.38 7.23
C THR A 59 13.98 -8.17 7.38
N LYS A 60 13.85 -7.64 8.61
CA LYS A 60 13.03 -6.46 8.91
C LYS A 60 13.37 -5.24 8.04
N GLN A 61 14.66 -5.03 7.75
CA GLN A 61 15.11 -3.92 6.89
C GLN A 61 14.63 -4.08 5.45
N VAL A 62 14.73 -5.28 4.88
CA VAL A 62 14.25 -5.58 3.53
C VAL A 62 12.73 -5.51 3.50
N ALA A 63 12.04 -6.07 4.50
CA ALA A 63 10.60 -5.98 4.63
C ALA A 63 10.09 -4.52 4.64
N GLN A 64 10.79 -3.60 5.32
CA GLN A 64 10.47 -2.17 5.31
C GLN A 64 10.64 -1.52 3.93
N GLN A 65 11.61 -1.97 3.13
CA GLN A 65 11.78 -1.50 1.75
C GLN A 65 10.62 -1.97 0.85
N HIS A 66 10.22 -3.24 0.98
CA HIS A 66 9.10 -3.80 0.22
C HIS A 66 7.74 -3.27 0.67
N LEU A 67 7.59 -2.91 1.96
CA LEU A 67 6.35 -2.32 2.48
C LEU A 67 5.95 -1.04 1.71
N ARG A 68 6.91 -0.28 1.17
CA ARG A 68 6.63 0.91 0.35
C ARG A 68 5.96 0.61 -0.99
N LYS A 69 5.92 -0.67 -1.38
CA LYS A 69 5.32 -1.15 -2.62
C LYS A 69 3.92 -1.74 -2.42
N VAL A 70 3.41 -1.77 -1.18
CA VAL A 70 2.07 -2.27 -0.86
C VAL A 70 1.32 -1.24 -0.01
N ILE A 71 0.12 -0.86 -0.44
CA ILE A 71 -0.60 0.30 0.07
C ILE A 71 -1.57 -0.15 1.16
N GLY A 72 -1.52 0.49 2.33
CA GLY A 72 -2.43 0.18 3.44
C GLY A 72 -2.02 -1.03 4.29
N TRP A 73 -0.88 -1.66 3.97
CA TRP A 73 -0.27 -2.70 4.78
C TRP A 73 0.67 -2.10 5.83
N ARG A 74 0.84 -2.82 6.95
CA ARG A 74 1.82 -2.53 7.99
C ARG A 74 2.58 -3.80 8.37
N LEU A 75 3.80 -3.63 8.87
CA LEU A 75 4.54 -4.71 9.50
C LEU A 75 4.11 -4.82 10.96
N VAL A 76 3.77 -6.03 11.37
CA VAL A 76 3.50 -6.39 12.77
C VAL A 76 4.43 -7.52 13.17
N GLU A 77 4.88 -7.48 14.41
CA GLU A 77 5.74 -8.51 15.00
C GLU A 77 4.95 -9.23 16.08
N ASP A 78 4.91 -10.56 16.01
CA ASP A 78 4.20 -11.37 16.98
C ASP A 78 4.97 -11.38 18.31
N GLU A 79 4.34 -10.94 19.40
CA GLU A 79 5.03 -10.75 20.69
C GLU A 79 5.56 -12.07 21.29
N GLY A 80 4.95 -13.21 20.98
CA GLY A 80 5.37 -14.50 21.52
C GLY A 80 6.49 -15.15 20.70
N THR A 81 6.42 -15.04 19.37
CA THR A 81 7.32 -15.76 18.46
C THR A 81 8.38 -14.89 17.80
N GLY A 82 8.24 -13.56 17.85
CA GLY A 82 9.09 -12.61 17.13
C GLY A 82 8.89 -12.63 15.61
N ILE A 83 7.88 -13.35 15.11
CA ILE A 83 7.64 -13.52 13.68
C ILE A 83 7.07 -12.23 13.09
N LEU A 84 7.72 -11.72 12.05
CA LEU A 84 7.24 -10.57 11.29
C LEU A 84 6.11 -11.00 10.34
N ARG A 85 5.03 -10.22 10.29
CA ARG A 85 3.87 -10.45 9.42
C ARG A 85 3.43 -9.14 8.76
N LEU A 86 2.76 -9.24 7.62
CA LEU A 86 2.05 -8.14 6.99
C LEU A 86 0.62 -8.12 7.51
N GLN A 87 0.09 -6.93 7.81
CA GLN A 87 -1.30 -6.75 8.22
C GLN A 87 -1.95 -5.59 7.47
N CYS A 88 -3.19 -5.79 7.02
CA CYS A 88 -4.05 -4.74 6.49
C CYS A 88 -5.41 -4.73 7.20
N LEU A 89 -6.03 -3.55 7.28
CA LEU A 89 -7.32 -3.33 7.94
C LEU A 89 -8.24 -2.52 7.03
N TRP A 90 -9.46 -3.01 6.81
CA TRP A 90 -10.51 -2.30 6.07
C TRP A 90 -11.71 -2.02 6.97
N LYS A 91 -12.14 -0.75 7.00
CA LYS A 91 -13.41 -0.35 7.61
C LYS A 91 -14.46 -0.22 6.52
N LEU A 92 -15.54 -1.00 6.63
CA LEU A 92 -16.53 -1.16 5.58
C LEU A 92 -17.85 -0.50 5.97
N LYS A 93 -18.80 -0.41 5.04
CA LYS A 93 -20.11 0.22 5.30
C LYS A 93 -21.01 -0.66 6.18
N ASP A 94 -20.94 -1.98 6.02
CA ASP A 94 -21.76 -2.96 6.76
C ASP A 94 -21.07 -4.33 6.82
N TYR A 95 -21.62 -5.26 7.60
CA TYR A 95 -21.06 -6.61 7.77
C TYR A 95 -21.08 -7.42 6.47
N LYS A 96 -22.12 -7.25 5.63
CA LYS A 96 -22.25 -7.92 4.34
C LYS A 96 -21.12 -7.53 3.38
N SER A 97 -20.71 -6.27 3.41
CA SER A 97 -19.57 -5.75 2.66
C SER A 97 -18.25 -6.38 3.11
N GLY A 98 -18.15 -6.77 4.38
CA GLY A 98 -17.05 -7.57 4.92
C GLY A 98 -16.97 -8.96 4.31
N ILE A 99 -18.10 -9.65 4.23
CA ILE A 99 -18.19 -10.95 3.56
C ILE A 99 -17.80 -10.83 2.09
N GLU A 100 -18.32 -9.81 1.41
CA GLU A 100 -18.00 -9.54 0.01
C GLU A 100 -16.51 -9.27 -0.21
N LEU A 101 -15.87 -8.47 0.65
CA LEU A 101 -14.44 -8.23 0.57
C LEU A 101 -13.64 -9.53 0.76
N ILE A 102 -14.03 -10.36 1.74
CA ILE A 102 -13.39 -11.66 1.98
C ILE A 102 -13.46 -12.53 0.74
N ASN A 103 -14.62 -12.64 0.09
CA ASN A 103 -14.76 -13.41 -1.15
C ASN A 103 -13.81 -12.90 -2.25
N ARG A 104 -13.75 -11.58 -2.46
CA ARG A 104 -12.82 -10.99 -3.45
C ARG A 104 -11.35 -11.30 -3.13
N ILE A 105 -10.98 -11.29 -1.86
CA ILE A 105 -9.62 -11.65 -1.43
C ILE A 105 -9.37 -13.14 -1.68
N TYR A 106 -10.34 -14.01 -1.40
CA TYR A 106 -10.24 -15.43 -1.68
C TYR A 106 -10.04 -15.73 -3.18
N ASP A 107 -10.77 -15.03 -4.06
CA ASP A 107 -10.62 -15.19 -5.50
C ASP A 107 -9.19 -14.84 -5.95
N VAL A 108 -8.59 -13.79 -5.39
CA VAL A 108 -7.19 -13.43 -5.66
C VAL A 108 -6.23 -14.46 -5.08
N ALA A 109 -6.41 -14.86 -3.83
CA ALA A 109 -5.58 -15.85 -3.14
C ALA A 109 -5.56 -17.21 -3.86
N ALA A 110 -6.69 -17.63 -4.43
CA ALA A 110 -6.82 -18.88 -5.17
C ALA A 110 -5.93 -18.90 -6.44
N THR A 111 -5.70 -17.75 -7.09
CA THR A 111 -4.84 -17.68 -8.29
C THR A 111 -3.37 -17.97 -8.01
N ILE A 112 -2.94 -17.83 -6.76
CA ILE A 112 -1.54 -17.99 -6.34
C ILE A 112 -1.35 -19.09 -5.29
N GLU A 113 -2.43 -19.82 -4.96
CA GLU A 113 -2.48 -20.86 -3.93
C GLU A 113 -1.89 -20.42 -2.56
N CYS A 114 -2.05 -19.15 -2.21
CA CYS A 114 -1.55 -18.57 -0.97
C CYS A 114 -2.68 -17.83 -0.26
N TYR A 115 -3.14 -18.38 0.87
CA TYR A 115 -4.32 -17.92 1.57
C TYR A 115 -3.96 -17.06 2.79
N PRO A 116 -4.41 -15.79 2.85
CA PRO A 116 -4.23 -14.94 4.02
C PRO A 116 -5.09 -15.40 5.20
N ASP A 117 -4.68 -15.09 6.42
CA ASP A 117 -5.55 -15.14 7.60
C ASP A 117 -6.50 -13.93 7.57
N LEU A 118 -7.80 -14.20 7.38
CA LEU A 118 -8.84 -13.18 7.25
C LEU A 118 -9.78 -13.24 8.45
N ARG A 119 -9.97 -12.11 9.12
CA ARG A 119 -10.95 -11.97 10.21
C ARG A 119 -11.95 -10.87 9.91
N LEU A 120 -13.23 -11.21 10.06
CA LEU A 120 -14.34 -10.25 10.04
C LEU A 120 -14.73 -9.91 11.48
N GLU A 121 -14.39 -8.69 11.89
CA GLU A 121 -14.61 -8.15 13.22
C GLU A 121 -15.91 -7.33 13.26
N PRO A 122 -16.79 -7.54 14.25
CA PRO A 122 -17.95 -6.69 14.45
C PRO A 122 -17.55 -5.23 14.74
N PRO A 123 -18.30 -4.23 14.25
CA PRO A 123 -19.52 -4.39 13.47
C PRO A 123 -19.31 -4.60 11.95
N ASN A 124 -18.16 -4.22 11.38
CA ASN A 124 -17.92 -4.16 9.93
C ASN A 124 -16.45 -3.89 9.56
N GLN A 125 -15.52 -4.56 10.22
CA GLN A 125 -14.08 -4.42 9.96
C GLN A 125 -13.50 -5.73 9.47
N VAL A 126 -12.69 -5.70 8.41
CA VAL A 126 -11.94 -6.87 7.95
C VAL A 126 -10.47 -6.65 8.25
N SER A 127 -9.81 -7.64 8.82
CA SER A 127 -8.36 -7.69 8.96
C SER A 127 -7.79 -8.84 8.14
N ALA A 128 -6.70 -8.56 7.42
CA ALA A 128 -5.90 -9.58 6.75
C ALA A 128 -4.52 -9.63 7.38
N GLN A 129 -4.01 -10.84 7.65
CA GLN A 129 -2.63 -11.10 8.02
C GLN A 129 -2.00 -12.07 7.04
N VAL A 130 -0.79 -11.78 6.61
CA VAL A 130 -0.03 -12.59 5.65
C VAL A 130 1.39 -12.80 6.16
N TYR A 131 1.81 -14.05 6.12
CA TYR A 131 3.19 -14.50 6.31
C TYR A 131 3.28 -15.94 5.81
N THR A 132 4.51 -16.42 5.58
CA THR A 132 4.78 -17.78 5.17
C THR A 132 5.19 -18.62 6.40
N PRO A 133 4.33 -19.52 6.93
CA PRO A 133 4.65 -20.27 8.14
C PRO A 133 5.79 -21.27 7.95
N SER A 134 5.96 -21.82 6.74
CA SER A 134 6.98 -22.83 6.44
C SER A 134 8.42 -22.34 6.61
N ILE A 135 8.65 -21.03 6.48
CA ILE A 135 9.96 -20.39 6.68
C ILE A 135 10.01 -19.54 7.95
N GLY A 136 8.94 -19.57 8.76
CA GLY A 136 8.87 -18.82 10.02
C GLY A 136 8.87 -17.29 9.87
N GLY A 137 8.35 -16.74 8.76
CA GLY A 137 8.33 -15.30 8.56
C GLY A 137 7.86 -14.85 7.19
N LEU A 138 8.26 -13.63 6.80
CA LEU A 138 7.88 -13.07 5.51
C LEU A 138 8.72 -13.61 4.36
N SER A 139 8.07 -13.91 3.25
CA SER A 139 8.67 -14.19 1.95
C SER A 139 8.31 -13.10 0.94
N MET A 140 8.91 -13.13 -0.24
CA MET A 140 8.55 -12.21 -1.32
C MET A 140 7.11 -12.46 -1.80
N ASN A 141 6.65 -13.70 -1.76
CA ASN A 141 5.29 -14.07 -2.16
C ASN A 141 4.23 -13.38 -1.29
N ASP A 142 4.52 -13.15 -0.02
CA ASP A 142 3.62 -12.43 0.88
C ASP A 142 3.38 -10.97 0.42
N PHE A 143 4.43 -10.32 -0.10
CA PHE A 143 4.33 -8.96 -0.67
C PHE A 143 3.64 -8.95 -2.04
N ILE A 144 3.83 -10.01 -2.84
CA ILE A 144 3.12 -10.17 -4.12
C ILE A 144 1.62 -10.35 -3.88
N LEU A 145 1.22 -11.22 -2.94
CA LEU A 145 -0.17 -11.39 -2.55
C LEU A 145 -0.77 -10.07 -2.05
N ALA A 146 -0.06 -9.38 -1.16
CA ALA A 146 -0.49 -8.07 -0.65
C ALA A 146 -0.73 -7.05 -1.79
N ALA A 147 0.20 -6.97 -2.75
CA ALA A 147 0.05 -6.09 -3.92
C ALA A 147 -1.12 -6.50 -4.83
N LYS A 148 -1.40 -7.80 -5.00
CA LYS A 148 -2.58 -8.26 -5.75
C LYS A 148 -3.88 -7.93 -5.02
N ILE A 149 -3.91 -8.03 -3.69
CA ILE A 149 -5.06 -7.61 -2.87
C ILE A 149 -5.32 -6.11 -3.00
N ASP A 150 -4.29 -5.27 -3.09
CA ASP A 150 -4.44 -3.82 -3.25
C ASP A 150 -5.20 -3.43 -4.53
N ASN A 151 -5.15 -4.28 -5.57
CA ASN A 151 -5.89 -4.08 -6.82
C ASN A 151 -7.39 -4.41 -6.70
N ILE A 152 -7.83 -5.02 -5.59
CA ILE A 152 -9.24 -5.28 -5.36
C ILE A 152 -9.97 -3.95 -5.22
N LYS A 153 -11.00 -3.76 -6.06
CA LYS A 153 -11.88 -2.61 -5.94
C LYS A 153 -12.61 -2.66 -4.59
N THR A 154 -12.38 -1.67 -3.74
CA THR A 154 -13.04 -1.54 -2.42
C THR A 154 -13.99 -0.34 -2.34
N SER A 155 -14.01 0.53 -3.34
CA SER A 155 -14.77 1.78 -3.35
C SER A 155 -16.28 1.60 -3.14
N ASP A 156 -16.84 0.46 -3.55
CA ASP A 156 -18.25 0.10 -3.38
C ASP A 156 -18.58 -0.49 -2.01
N LEU A 157 -17.57 -0.89 -1.25
CA LEU A 157 -17.67 -1.56 0.05
C LEU A 157 -17.43 -0.61 1.24
N VAL A 158 -16.78 0.53 1.00
CA VAL A 158 -16.51 1.54 2.03
C VAL A 158 -17.69 2.50 2.23
N PRO A 159 -17.84 3.13 3.42
CA PRO A 159 -18.86 4.14 3.65
C PRO A 159 -18.73 5.31 2.68
N ARG A 160 -19.84 5.75 2.07
CA ARG A 160 -19.85 6.96 1.26
C ARG A 160 -19.64 8.17 2.16
N ARG A 161 -18.58 8.94 1.93
CA ARG A 161 -18.44 10.27 2.55
C ARG A 161 -19.48 11.18 1.93
N ARG A 162 -20.29 11.84 2.76
CA ARG A 162 -21.19 12.92 2.27
C ARG A 162 -20.29 14.04 1.77
N ALA A 163 -20.28 14.27 0.46
CA ALA A 163 -19.75 15.52 -0.09
C ALA A 163 -20.79 16.60 0.19
N TRP A 164 -20.45 17.56 1.04
CA TRP A 164 -21.22 18.80 1.13
C TRP A 164 -20.75 19.67 -0.03
N ALA A 165 -21.69 20.08 -0.88
CA ALA A 165 -21.48 21.03 -1.97
C ALA A 165 -21.87 22.43 -1.50
#